data_AF-A0A644XPY7-F1
#
_entry.id   AF-A0A644XPY7-F1
#
_cell.length_a   1.000
_cell.length_b   1.000
_cell.length_c   1.000
_cell.angle_alpha   90.00
_cell.angle_beta   90.00
_cell.angle_gamma   90.00
#
_symmetry.space_group_name_H-M   'P 1'
#
loop_
_entity.id
_entity.type
_entity.pdbx_description
1 polymer ?
#
loop_
_entity_poly.entity_id
_entity_poly.type
_entity_poly.pdbx_seq_one_letter_code
_entity_poly.pdbx_strand_id
1 'polypeptide(L)'
;MQVAESNQRTAQAELEEYSTSAEAVRREYARLINWAELYEGNPFEAKKMIVAQFVKAVYVRRDYELEIEFNVSFEDFRSLCANEAGKDNKKVGTAMLRPTA
;
A
#
# COMPACT_ATOMS: atom_id res chain seq x y z
N MET A 1 37.98 -26.89 0.44
CA MET A 1 37.63 -25.95 1.54
C MET A 1 36.91 -24.72 1.00
N GLN A 2 37.49 -23.99 0.06
CA GLN A 2 36.94 -22.75 -0.52
C GLN A 2 35.54 -22.88 -1.19
N VAL A 3 35.22 -24.03 -1.80
CA VAL A 3 33.90 -24.29 -2.43
C VAL A 3 32.78 -24.48 -1.40
N ALA A 4 33.10 -25.07 -0.24
CA ALA A 4 32.11 -25.23 0.83
C ALA A 4 31.74 -23.88 1.44
N GLU A 5 32.74 -23.00 1.62
CA GLU A 5 32.55 -21.64 2.13
C GLU A 5 31.78 -20.76 1.14
N SER A 6 32.02 -20.90 -0.17
CA SER A 6 31.25 -20.17 -1.18
C SER A 6 29.79 -20.62 -1.19
N ASN A 7 29.55 -21.93 -1.17
CA ASN A 7 28.18 -22.47 -1.17
C ASN A 7 27.43 -22.07 0.10
N GLN A 8 28.12 -22.03 1.25
CA GLN A 8 27.52 -21.60 2.51
C GLN A 8 27.17 -20.11 2.49
N ARG A 9 28.01 -19.25 1.89
CA ARG A 9 27.68 -17.82 1.69
C ARG A 9 26.51 -17.62 0.74
N THR A 10 26.47 -18.36 -0.37
CA THR A 10 25.36 -18.26 -1.33
C THR A 10 24.04 -18.68 -0.69
N ALA A 11 24.02 -19.80 0.03
CA ALA A 11 22.82 -20.26 0.73
C ALA A 11 22.37 -19.27 1.83
N GLN A 12 23.30 -18.60 2.52
CA GLN A 12 22.96 -17.56 3.50
C GLN A 12 22.39 -16.31 2.84
N ALA A 13 22.97 -15.87 1.72
CA ALA A 13 22.50 -14.71 0.97
C ALA A 13 21.10 -14.94 0.39
N GLU A 14 20.86 -16.13 -0.19
CA GLU A 14 19.53 -16.52 -0.68
C GLU A 14 18.51 -16.55 0.47
N LEU A 15 18.88 -17.11 1.63
CA LEU A 15 18.00 -17.14 2.81
C LEU A 15 17.66 -15.74 3.33
N GLU A 16 18.63 -14.83 3.38
CA GLU A 16 18.40 -13.42 3.73
C GLU A 16 17.51 -12.71 2.73
N GLU A 17 17.68 -12.95 1.43
CA GLU A 17 16.84 -12.39 0.37
C GLU A 17 15.39 -12.89 0.51
N TYR A 18 15.18 -14.20 0.68
CA TYR A 18 13.87 -14.78 0.90
C TYR A 18 13.22 -14.26 2.20
N SER A 19 14.00 -14.12 3.28
CA SER A 19 13.49 -13.58 4.54
C SER A 19 13.06 -12.12 4.40
N THR A 20 13.89 -11.31 3.74
CA THR A 20 13.60 -9.89 3.50
C THR A 20 12.37 -9.71 2.61
N SER A 21 12.24 -10.54 1.57
CA SER A 21 11.06 -10.57 0.69
C SER A 21 9.80 -10.99 1.45
N ALA A 22 9.88 -12.04 2.26
CA ALA A 22 8.75 -12.51 3.07
C ALA A 22 8.30 -11.46 4.12
N GLU A 23 9.24 -10.73 4.73
CA GLU A 23 8.93 -9.63 5.64
C GLU A 23 8.27 -8.45 4.93
N ALA A 24 8.70 -8.11 3.72
CA ALA A 24 8.06 -7.09 2.91
C ALA A 24 6.60 -7.45 2.60
N VAL A 25 6.34 -8.70 2.21
CA VAL A 25 4.98 -9.21 1.98
C VAL A 25 4.14 -9.12 3.25
N ARG A 26 4.65 -9.55 4.41
CA ARG A 26 3.93 -9.46 5.69
C ARG A 26 3.58 -8.02 6.07
N ARG A 27 4.48 -7.06 5.82
CA ARG A 27 4.21 -5.63 6.07
C ARG A 27 3.08 -5.10 5.19
N GLU A 28 3.06 -5.46 3.91
CA GLU A 28 1.98 -5.07 2.99
C GLU A 28 0.63 -5.69 3.41
N TYR A 29 0.62 -6.96 3.81
CA TYR A 29 -0.60 -7.59 4.37
C TYR A 29 -1.09 -6.89 5.64
N ALA A 30 -0.21 -6.53 6.57
CA ALA A 30 -0.60 -5.81 7.79
C ALA A 30 -1.16 -4.41 7.49
N ARG A 31 -0.61 -3.71 6.50
CA ARG A 31 -1.14 -2.40 6.05
C ARG A 31 -2.55 -2.55 5.48
N LEU A 32 -2.78 -3.55 4.63
CA LEU A 32 -4.10 -3.82 4.05
C LEU A 32 -5.15 -4.16 5.12
N ILE A 33 -4.77 -4.97 6.12
CA ILE A 33 -5.63 -5.29 7.28
C ILE A 33 -6.01 -4.01 8.04
N ASN A 34 -5.04 -3.15 8.35
CA ASN A 34 -5.30 -1.88 9.03
C ASN A 34 -6.23 -0.95 8.23
N TRP A 35 -6.11 -0.91 6.90
CA TRP A 35 -7.04 -0.15 6.05
C TRP A 35 -8.46 -0.72 6.08
N ALA A 36 -8.60 -2.05 6.14
CA ALA A 36 -9.89 -2.71 6.29
C ALA A 36 -10.53 -2.39 7.66
N GLU A 37 -9.75 -2.42 8.74
CA GLU A 37 -10.20 -2.06 10.10
C GLU A 37 -10.59 -0.58 10.19
N LEU A 38 -9.80 0.32 9.61
CA LEU A 38 -10.13 1.75 9.53
C LEU A 38 -11.41 1.99 8.70
N TYR A 39 -11.59 1.27 7.59
CA TYR A 39 -12.83 1.32 6.84
C TYR A 39 -14.00 0.74 7.64
N GLU A 40 -13.80 -0.30 8.46
CA GLU A 40 -14.83 -0.92 9.28
C GLU A 40 -15.34 0.00 10.41
N GLY A 41 -14.43 0.70 11.10
CA GLY A 41 -14.75 1.56 12.24
C GLY A 41 -15.35 2.93 11.92
N ASN A 42 -15.34 3.36 10.65
CA ASN A 42 -15.86 4.67 10.25
C ASN A 42 -17.40 4.65 10.00
N PRO A 43 -18.10 5.80 10.15
CA PRO A 43 -19.53 5.89 9.84
C PRO A 43 -19.81 5.68 8.34
N PHE A 44 -21.01 5.21 8.00
CA PHE A 44 -21.39 4.84 6.64
C PHE A 44 -21.20 5.98 5.63
N GLU A 45 -21.46 7.22 6.04
CA GLU A 45 -21.22 8.44 5.25
C GLU A 45 -19.74 8.62 4.90
N ALA A 46 -18.83 8.38 5.84
CA ALA A 46 -17.40 8.46 5.60
C ALA A 46 -16.94 7.36 4.64
N LYS A 47 -17.44 6.13 4.83
CA LYS A 47 -17.19 5.01 3.90
C LYS A 47 -17.64 5.32 2.48
N LYS A 48 -18.87 5.84 2.32
CA LYS A 48 -19.42 6.27 1.03
C LYS A 48 -18.59 7.37 0.38
N MET A 49 -18.18 8.37 1.17
CA MET A 49 -17.35 9.48 0.68
C MET A 49 -16.00 8.99 0.15
N ILE A 50 -15.34 8.06 0.85
CA ILE A 50 -14.07 7.47 0.43
C ILE A 50 -14.25 6.69 -0.87
N VAL A 51 -15.23 5.78 -0.94
CA VAL A 51 -15.50 4.96 -2.14
C VAL A 51 -15.83 5.82 -3.36
N ALA A 52 -16.57 6.92 -3.17
CA ALA A 52 -16.94 7.84 -4.25
C ALA A 52 -15.73 8.54 -4.92
N GLN A 53 -14.57 8.61 -4.25
CA GLN A 53 -13.36 9.15 -4.87
C GLN A 53 -12.71 8.13 -5.83
N PHE A 54 -12.83 6.84 -5.52
CA PHE A 54 -12.14 5.78 -6.28
C PHE A 54 -12.99 5.19 -7.39
N VAL A 55 -14.32 5.15 -7.23
CA VAL A 55 -15.22 4.53 -8.20
C VAL A 55 -15.65 5.55 -9.25
N LYS A 56 -15.35 5.27 -10.51
CA LYS A 56 -15.80 6.02 -11.68
C LYS A 56 -17.22 5.64 -12.07
N ALA A 57 -17.48 4.34 -12.17
CA ALA A 57 -18.77 3.80 -12.57
C ALA A 57 -18.99 2.42 -11.96
N VAL A 58 -20.26 2.07 -11.75
CA VAL A 58 -20.71 0.72 -11.38
C VAL A 58 -21.71 0.27 -12.43
N TYR A 59 -21.39 -0.81 -13.13
CA TYR A 59 -22.25 -1.44 -14.11
C TYR A 59 -22.90 -2.68 -13.49
N VAL A 60 -24.22 -2.73 -13.51
CA VAL A 60 -25.00 -3.88 -13.04
C VAL A 60 -25.52 -4.62 -14.27
N ARG A 61 -25.04 -5.84 -14.47
CA ARG A 61 -25.48 -6.74 -15.54
C ARG A 61 -26.59 -7.68 -15.05
N ARG A 62 -27.03 -8.57 -15.94
CA ARG A 62 -27.96 -9.65 -15.58
C ARG A 62 -27.34 -10.52 -14.49
N ASP A 63 -28.21 -11.17 -13.72
CA ASP A 63 -27.81 -12.05 -12.61
C ASP A 63 -27.00 -11.34 -11.52
N TYR A 64 -27.15 -10.01 -11.39
CA TYR A 64 -26.44 -9.16 -10.42
C TYR A 64 -24.92 -9.15 -10.58
N GLU A 65 -24.40 -9.45 -11.76
CA GLU A 65 -22.98 -9.29 -12.03
C GLU A 65 -22.60 -7.80 -11.96
N LEU A 66 -21.60 -7.49 -11.12
CA LEU A 66 -21.11 -6.12 -10.90
C LEU A 66 -19.78 -5.95 -11.62
N GLU A 67 -19.69 -4.93 -12.45
CA GLU A 67 -18.42 -4.44 -12.98
C GLU A 67 -18.17 -3.03 -12.45
N ILE A 68 -17.02 -2.84 -11.80
CA ILE A 68 -16.65 -1.57 -11.16
C ILE A 68 -15.50 -0.97 -11.96
N GLU A 69 -15.73 0.21 -12.52
CA GLU A 69 -14.68 1.02 -13.14
C GLU A 69 -14.11 1.97 -12.09
N PHE A 70 -12.79 1.97 -11.90
CA PHE A 70 -12.10 2.86 -10.97
C PHE A 70 -11.55 4.10 -11.69
N ASN A 71 -11.51 5.24 -10.99
CA ASN A 71 -10.87 6.49 -11.44
C ASN A 71 -9.34 6.44 -11.34
N VAL A 72 -8.79 5.39 -10.73
CA VAL A 72 -7.35 5.21 -10.54
C VAL A 72 -6.87 4.03 -11.36
N SER A 73 -5.72 4.19 -12.01
CA SER A 73 -5.05 3.03 -12.61
C SER A 73 -4.52 2.13 -11.49
N PHE A 74 -4.37 0.84 -11.80
CA PHE A 74 -3.79 -0.10 -10.85
C PHE A 74 -2.35 0.29 -10.43
N GLU A 75 -1.61 0.93 -11.33
CA GLU A 75 -0.24 1.39 -11.08
C GLU A 75 -0.22 2.61 -10.15
N ASP A 76 -1.15 3.56 -10.31
CA ASP A 76 -1.31 4.69 -9.40
C ASP A 76 -1.75 4.22 -8.00
N PHE A 77 -2.64 3.23 -7.94
CA PHE A 77 -3.05 2.60 -6.68
C PHE A 77 -1.85 1.99 -5.94
N ARG A 78 -0.96 1.26 -6.65
CA ARG A 78 0.29 0.75 -6.05
C ARG A 78 1.20 1.88 -5.54
N SER A 79 1.36 2.95 -6.31
CA SER A 79 2.18 4.09 -5.89
C SER A 79 1.63 4.73 -4.62
N LEU A 80 0.31 4.89 -4.53
CA LEU A 80 -0.35 5.42 -3.34
C LEU A 80 -0.08 4.53 -2.10
N CYS A 81 -0.25 3.21 -2.24
CA CYS A 81 0.02 2.24 -1.17
C CYS A 81 1.50 2.22 -0.74
N ALA A 82 2.44 2.37 -1.68
CA ALA A 82 3.88 2.38 -1.42
C ALA A 82 4.35 3.69 -0.77
N ASN A 83 3.74 4.83 -1.12
CA ASN A 83 4.12 6.14 -0.59
C ASN A 83 3.71 6.35 0.88
N GLU A 84 2.74 5.59 1.39
CA GLU A 84 2.41 5.57 2.83
C GLU A 84 3.41 4.72 3.65
N ALA A 85 4.20 3.85 3.01
CA ALA A 85 5.28 3.10 3.67
C ALA A 85 6.50 3.96 4.05
N GLY A 86 6.66 5.12 3.40
CA GLY A 86 7.85 5.96 3.51
C GLY A 86 7.68 7.22 4.36
N LYS A 87 6.51 7.44 4.98
CA LYS A 87 6.21 8.69 5.72
C LYS A 87 6.49 8.66 7.22
N ASP A 88 7.13 7.62 7.73
CA ASP A 88 7.77 7.64 9.06
C ASP A 88 9.27 7.87 8.90
N ASN A 89 9.70 9.08 8.50
CA ASN A 89 11.01 9.69 8.81
C ASN A 89 11.28 10.96 7.98
N LYS A 90 10.55 12.05 8.24
CA LYS A 90 11.12 13.40 8.07
C LYS A 90 10.39 14.45 8.91
N LYS A 91 10.84 14.63 10.15
CA LYS A 91 10.65 15.92 10.85
C LYS A 91 11.51 16.97 10.13
N VAL A 92 10.90 17.81 9.31
CA VAL A 92 11.44 19.11 8.88
C VAL A 92 10.23 20.03 8.93
N GLY A 93 10.12 20.92 9.92
CA GLY A 93 10.99 22.08 10.06
C GLY A 93 10.20 23.29 9.58
N THR A 94 9.74 24.10 10.54
CA THR A 94 9.01 25.36 10.41
C THR A 94 9.31 26.13 9.12
N ALA A 95 8.29 26.35 8.28
CA ALA A 95 8.32 27.38 7.26
C ALA A 95 7.12 28.31 7.47
N MET A 96 7.42 29.48 8.03
CA MET A 96 6.54 30.65 8.10
C MET A 96 5.90 30.93 6.74
N LEU A 97 4.58 30.92 6.66
CA LEU A 97 3.85 31.61 5.60
C LEU A 97 3.96 33.12 5.87
N ARG A 98 4.80 33.82 5.11
CA ARG A 98 4.75 35.29 5.00
C ARG A 98 3.72 35.67 3.93
N PRO A 99 2.73 36.53 4.24
CA PRO A 99 1.94 37.19 3.21
C PRO A 99 2.82 38.18 2.46
N THR A 100 2.79 38.13 1.13
CA THR A 100 3.38 39.18 0.28
C THR A 100 2.25 40.09 -0.19
N ALA A 101 2.43 41.38 0.11
CA ALA A 101 1.78 42.60 -0.41
C ALA A 101 0.30 42.53 -0.83
#